data_AF-A0A819NX21-F1
#
_entry.id   AF-A0A819NX21-F1
#
_cell.length_a   1.000
_cell.length_b   1.000
_cell.length_c   1.000
_cell.angle_alpha   90.00
_cell.angle_beta   90.00
_cell.angle_gamma   90.00
#
_symmetry.space_group_name_H-M   'P 1'
#
loop_
_entity.id
_entity.type
_entity.pdbx_description
1 polymer ?
#
loop_
_entity_poly.entity_id
_entity_poly.type
_entity_poly.pdbx_seq_one_letter_code
_entity_poly.pdbx_strand_id
1 'polypeptide(L)'
;MWTFHHDDNTAFAVEPYIPPSRILRYYNCQVYDNHIAALCPKKDNADCFRCAQYHLYNPSCNNVIKCAHCQGDHMVGDPSCSIKSGKHQEKNQRLKILHGTSTSTTQQQHKQT
;
A
#
# COMPACT_ATOMS: atom_id res chain seq x y z
N MET A 1 35.01 4.60 -46.51
CA MET A 1 35.85 4.16 -45.38
C MET A 1 35.01 4.40 -44.13
N TRP A 2 34.40 3.36 -43.57
CA TRP A 2 33.43 3.51 -42.47
C TRP A 2 34.18 3.37 -41.14
N THR A 3 34.08 4.39 -40.28
CA THR A 3 34.63 4.38 -38.92
C THR A 3 33.63 3.74 -37.98
N PHE A 4 33.98 2.59 -37.41
CA PHE A 4 33.25 1.98 -36.31
C PHE A 4 33.43 2.85 -35.06
N HIS A 5 32.38 3.57 -34.65
CA HIS A 5 32.31 4.12 -33.31
C HIS A 5 32.18 2.94 -32.34
N HIS A 6 33.08 2.90 -31.35
CA HIS A 6 32.95 1.95 -30.25
C HIS A 6 31.71 2.34 -29.47
N ASP A 7 30.68 1.50 -29.54
CA ASP A 7 29.57 1.54 -28.60
C ASP A 7 30.16 1.14 -27.24
N ASP A 8 30.54 2.15 -26.45
CA ASP A 8 30.89 1.98 -25.05
C ASP A 8 29.66 1.38 -24.36
N ASN A 9 29.68 0.06 -24.19
CA ASN A 9 28.73 -0.68 -23.38
C ASN A 9 28.83 -0.17 -21.94
N THR A 10 28.05 0.86 -21.61
CA THR A 10 27.80 1.29 -20.23
C THR A 10 26.99 0.21 -19.53
N ALA A 11 27.67 -0.86 -19.12
CA ALA A 11 27.12 -1.86 -18.22
C ALA A 11 27.22 -1.29 -16.79
N PHE A 12 26.09 -0.89 -16.23
CA PHE A 12 25.99 -0.50 -14.82
C PHE A 12 25.88 -1.76 -13.97
N ALA A 13 26.58 -1.80 -12.84
CA ALA A 13 26.38 -2.86 -11.86
C ALA A 13 24.94 -2.80 -11.33
N VAL A 14 24.16 -3.85 -11.58
CA VAL A 14 22.81 -3.97 -11.03
C VAL A 14 22.94 -4.50 -9.60
N GLU A 15 22.54 -3.70 -8.63
CA GLU A 15 22.47 -4.15 -7.24
C GLU A 15 21.45 -5.29 -7.10
N PRO A 16 21.73 -6.32 -6.28
CA PRO A 16 20.77 -7.37 -5.98
C PRO A 16 19.46 -6.77 -5.42
N TYR A 17 18.33 -7.19 -5.98
CA TYR A 17 17.02 -6.76 -5.49
C TYR A 17 16.81 -7.21 -4.05
N ILE A 18 16.73 -6.25 -3.12
CA ILE A 18 16.35 -6.50 -1.73
C ILE A 18 14.83 -6.36 -1.64
N PRO A 19 14.07 -7.46 -1.42
CA PRO A 19 12.63 -7.36 -1.28
C PRO A 19 12.27 -6.50 -0.06
N PRO A 20 11.25 -5.64 -0.15
CA PRO A 20 10.84 -4.80 0.96
C PRO A 20 10.44 -5.67 2.16
N SER A 21 11.03 -5.38 3.32
CA SER A 21 10.76 -6.09 4.58
C SER A 21 9.38 -5.80 5.18
N ARG A 22 8.66 -4.84 4.59
CA ARG A 22 7.31 -4.45 4.97
C ARG A 22 6.35 -4.88 3.87
N ILE A 23 5.20 -5.41 4.28
CA ILE A 23 4.05 -5.66 3.42
C ILE A 23 3.80 -4.41 2.56
N LEU A 24 3.94 -4.57 1.24
CA LEU A 24 3.54 -3.53 0.29
C LEU A 24 2.03 -3.35 0.43
N ARG A 25 1.67 -2.23 1.05
CA ARG A 25 0.29 -1.81 1.23
C ARG A 25 -0.41 -1.80 -0.12
N TYR A 26 -1.59 -2.38 -0.19
CA TYR A 26 -2.43 -2.28 -1.37
C TYR A 26 -2.86 -0.83 -1.56
N TYR A 27 -2.22 -0.16 -2.52
CA TYR A 27 -2.37 1.28 -2.74
C TYR A 27 -3.81 1.69 -3.06
N ASN A 28 -4.57 0.82 -3.74
CA ASN A 28 -5.93 1.15 -4.15
C ASN A 28 -6.96 0.96 -3.02
N CYS A 29 -6.60 0.34 -1.89
CA CYS A 29 -7.56 0.18 -0.82
C CYS A 29 -7.67 1.44 0.03
N GLN A 30 -8.86 2.03 -0.01
CA GLN A 30 -9.25 3.13 0.88
C GLN A 30 -9.95 2.65 2.16
N VAL A 31 -10.24 1.36 2.33
CA VAL A 31 -11.06 0.87 3.46
C VAL A 31 -10.23 0.19 4.55
N TYR A 32 -9.21 -0.54 4.15
CA TYR A 32 -8.35 -1.33 5.03
C TYR A 32 -6.92 -0.83 4.90
N ASP A 33 -6.26 -0.64 6.03
CA ASP A 33 -4.86 -0.18 6.03
C ASP A 33 -3.90 -1.38 6.00
N ASN A 34 -2.68 -1.21 5.48
CA ASN A 34 -1.55 -2.15 5.61
C ASN A 34 -1.85 -3.65 5.38
N HIS A 35 -2.55 -3.99 4.29
CA HIS A 35 -2.66 -5.36 3.78
C HIS A 35 -2.11 -5.44 2.36
N ILE A 36 -1.68 -6.64 1.94
CA ILE A 36 -1.27 -6.90 0.55
C ILE A 36 -2.49 -7.00 -0.38
N ALA A 37 -2.30 -6.67 -1.65
CA ALA A 37 -3.37 -6.72 -2.66
C ALA A 37 -4.05 -8.09 -2.74
N ALA A 38 -3.30 -9.18 -2.55
CA ALA A 38 -3.81 -10.55 -2.57
C ALA A 38 -4.83 -10.87 -1.47
N LEU A 39 -4.81 -10.12 -0.37
CA LEU A 39 -5.69 -10.32 0.79
C LEU A 39 -6.77 -9.25 0.89
N CYS A 40 -6.88 -8.36 -0.10
CA CYS A 40 -7.89 -7.31 -0.08
C CYS A 40 -9.27 -7.91 -0.39
N PRO A 41 -10.25 -7.85 0.52
CA PRO A 41 -11.60 -8.36 0.25
C PRO A 41 -12.35 -7.52 -0.81
N LYS A 42 -11.87 -6.30 -1.07
CA LYS A 42 -12.41 -5.37 -2.09
C LYS A 42 -11.48 -5.23 -3.30
N LYS A 43 -10.60 -6.20 -3.59
CA LYS A 43 -9.65 -6.11 -4.71
C LYS A 43 -10.35 -5.81 -6.05
N ASP A 44 -11.44 -6.53 -6.33
CA ASP A 44 -12.18 -6.40 -7.59
C ASP A 44 -13.26 -5.30 -7.54
N ASN A 45 -13.57 -4.81 -6.34
CA ASN A 45 -14.64 -3.88 -6.04
C ASN A 45 -14.15 -2.72 -5.17
N ALA A 46 -13.00 -2.14 -5.56
CA ALA A 46 -12.37 -1.08 -4.79
C ALA A 46 -13.23 0.19 -4.80
N ASP A 47 -13.30 0.87 -3.65
CA ASP A 47 -13.96 2.17 -3.57
C ASP A 47 -13.12 3.20 -4.33
N CYS A 48 -13.78 4.10 -5.05
CA CYS A 48 -13.10 5.10 -5.85
C CYS A 48 -12.30 6.05 -4.97
N PHE A 49 -11.02 6.24 -5.29
CA PHE A 49 -10.14 7.16 -4.56
C PHE A 49 -10.52 8.65 -4.69
N ARG A 50 -11.41 9.00 -5.61
CA ARG A 50 -11.82 10.38 -5.89
C ARG A 50 -13.06 10.83 -5.13
N CYS A 51 -13.97 9.90 -4.86
CA CYS A 51 -15.23 10.20 -4.21
C CYS A 51 -15.48 9.33 -2.98
N ALA A 52 -14.58 8.37 -2.69
CA ALA A 52 -14.70 7.43 -1.58
C ALA A 52 -15.98 6.58 -1.63
N GLN A 53 -16.61 6.43 -2.80
CA GLN A 53 -17.81 5.62 -3.02
C GLN A 53 -17.51 4.43 -3.94
N TYR A 54 -18.30 3.38 -3.82
CA TYR A 54 -18.23 2.22 -4.70
C TYR A 54 -18.91 2.51 -6.05
N HIS A 55 -18.17 2.32 -7.15
CA HIS A 55 -18.69 2.29 -8.52
C HIS A 55 -17.67 1.67 -9.49
N LEU A 56 -18.15 1.05 -10.59
CA LEU A 56 -17.29 0.39 -11.60
C LEU A 56 -16.34 1.35 -12.31
N TYR A 57 -16.87 2.46 -12.83
CA TYR A 57 -16.11 3.56 -13.42
C TYR A 57 -17.04 4.75 -13.53
N ASN A 58 -16.60 5.92 -13.07
CA ASN A 58 -17.37 7.15 -13.17
C ASN A 58 -16.43 8.31 -13.55
N PRO A 59 -16.48 8.80 -14.81
CA PRO A 59 -15.64 9.89 -15.27
C PRO A 59 -16.05 11.24 -14.66
N SER A 60 -17.25 11.34 -14.10
CA SER A 60 -17.75 12.55 -13.44
C SER A 60 -17.21 12.75 -12.03
N CYS A 61 -16.39 11.83 -11.53
CA CYS A 61 -15.71 12.00 -10.26
C CYS A 61 -14.73 13.17 -10.32
N ASN A 62 -14.83 14.05 -9.33
CA ASN A 62 -13.90 15.15 -9.14
C ASN A 62 -12.44 14.65 -9.13
N ASN A 63 -11.49 15.46 -9.59
CA ASN A 63 -10.06 15.11 -9.61
C ASN A 63 -9.39 15.16 -8.22
N VAL A 64 -10.15 15.49 -7.17
CA VAL A 64 -9.65 15.55 -5.78
C VAL A 64 -9.67 14.14 -5.17
N ILE A 65 -8.59 13.75 -4.51
CA ILE A 65 -8.53 12.50 -3.75
C ILE A 65 -9.35 12.64 -2.48
N LYS A 66 -10.17 11.63 -2.16
CA LYS A 66 -11.02 11.61 -0.96
C LYS A 66 -10.73 10.40 -0.07
N CYS A 67 -10.62 10.65 1.23
CA CYS A 67 -10.44 9.63 2.25
C CYS A 67 -11.78 8.92 2.50
N ALA A 68 -11.83 7.59 2.37
CA ALA A 68 -13.07 6.84 2.61
C ALA A 68 -13.58 6.85 4.05
N HIS A 69 -12.80 7.36 5.00
CA HIS A 69 -13.20 7.43 6.39
C HIS A 69 -13.63 8.83 6.83
N CYS A 70 -12.82 9.85 6.55
CA CYS A 70 -13.09 11.22 6.98
C CYS A 70 -13.62 12.14 5.87
N GLN A 71 -13.66 11.66 4.62
CA GLN A 71 -14.06 12.44 3.43
C GLN A 71 -13.21 13.70 3.17
N GLY A 72 -12.06 13.80 3.85
CA GLY A 72 -11.06 14.84 3.64
C GLY A 72 -10.25 14.62 2.36
N ASP A 73 -9.52 15.66 1.97
CA ASP A 73 -8.77 15.73 0.71
C ASP A 73 -7.40 15.03 0.81
N HIS A 74 -7.41 13.75 1.19
CA HIS A 74 -6.22 12.92 1.32
C HIS A 74 -6.53 11.43 1.16
N MET A 75 -5.51 10.60 0.94
CA MET A 75 -5.63 9.14 0.97
C MET A 75 -5.85 8.62 2.39
N VAL A 76 -6.53 7.50 2.57
CA VAL A 76 -6.69 6.85 3.90
C VAL A 76 -5.37 6.55 4.63
N GLY A 77 -4.30 6.35 3.87
CA GLY A 77 -2.95 6.13 4.40
C GLY A 77 -2.27 7.41 4.89
N ASP A 78 -2.87 8.58 4.76
CA ASP A 78 -2.28 9.84 5.18
C ASP A 78 -2.11 9.88 6.71
N PRO A 79 -0.89 10.12 7.24
CA PRO A 79 -0.68 10.25 8.67
C PRO A 79 -1.48 11.40 9.32
N SER A 80 -1.92 12.41 8.57
CA SER A 80 -2.73 13.53 9.06
C SER A 80 -4.24 13.22 9.15
N CYS A 81 -4.68 12.02 8.78
CA CYS A 81 -6.09 11.64 8.84
C CYS A 81 -6.58 11.50 10.29
N SER A 82 -7.56 12.31 10.67
CA SER A 82 -8.13 12.39 12.04
C SER A 82 -8.79 11.09 12.53
N ILE A 83 -9.17 10.18 11.64
CA ILE A 83 -9.86 8.92 11.98
C ILE A 83 -8.91 7.72 12.08
N LYS A 84 -7.67 7.86 11.58
CA LYS A 84 -6.72 6.76 11.38
C LYS A 84 -6.29 6.05 12.66
N SER A 85 -6.49 6.66 13.83
CA SER A 85 -5.92 6.21 15.10
C SER A 85 -6.70 5.11 15.84
N GLY A 86 -7.97 4.81 15.52
CA GLY A 86 -8.78 3.87 16.32
C GLY A 86 -9.46 2.73 15.56
N LYS A 87 -10.29 3.06 14.55
CA LYS A 87 -11.18 2.09 13.88
C LYS A 87 -10.48 1.19 12.85
N HIS A 88 -9.24 1.50 12.48
CA HIS A 88 -8.49 0.79 11.44
C HIS A 88 -7.76 -0.44 11.97
N GLN A 89 -7.22 -0.37 13.17
CA GLN A 89 -6.47 -1.48 13.77
C GLN A 89 -7.36 -2.70 13.97
N GLU A 90 -8.59 -2.51 14.45
CA GLU A 90 -9.53 -3.60 14.73
C GLU A 90 -9.92 -4.36 13.45
N LYS A 91 -10.30 -3.66 12.37
CA LYS A 91 -10.65 -4.29 11.08
C LYS A 91 -9.48 -5.04 10.47
N ASN A 92 -8.27 -4.49 10.58
CA ASN A 92 -7.05 -5.13 10.07
C ASN A 92 -6.65 -6.37 10.88
N GLN A 93 -6.79 -6.34 12.21
CA GLN A 93 -6.54 -7.50 13.06
C GLN A 93 -7.46 -8.66 12.67
N ARG A 94 -8.75 -8.40 12.41
CA ARG A 94 -9.69 -9.43 11.95
C ARG A 94 -9.27 -10.05 10.61
N LEU A 95 -8.78 -9.24 9.66
CA LEU A 95 -8.28 -9.76 8.38
C LEU A 95 -7.04 -10.66 8.55
N LYS A 96 -6.10 -10.27 9.41
CA LYS A 96 -4.90 -11.08 9.72
C LYS A 96 -5.26 -12.42 10.36
N ILE A 97 -6.22 -12.42 11.29
CA ILE A 97 -6.71 -13.63 11.97
C ILE A 97 -7.39 -14.57 10.95
N LEU A 98 -8.25 -14.03 10.08
CA LEU A 98 -8.97 -14.82 9.07
C LEU A 98 -8.05 -15.50 8.05
N HIS A 99 -6.90 -14.89 7.73
CA HIS A 99 -6.00 -15.36 6.66
C HIS A 99 -4.68 -15.91 7.21
N GLY A 100 -4.60 -16.22 8.50
CA GLY A 100 -3.46 -16.91 9.13
C GLY A 100 -2.11 -16.18 9.06
N THR A 101 -2.09 -14.88 8.72
CA THR A 101 -0.86 -14.09 8.58
C THR A 101 -0.49 -13.45 9.92
N SER A 102 -0.10 -14.31 10.87
CA SER A 102 0.51 -13.92 12.12
C SER A 102 1.94 -13.43 11.85
N THR A 103 2.16 -12.12 11.72
CA THR A 103 3.52 -11.58 11.89
C THR A 103 3.87 -11.68 13.37
N SER A 104 4.54 -12.76 13.76
CA SER A 104 5.22 -12.89 15.05
C SER A 104 6.22 -11.75 15.16
N THR A 105 5.87 -10.74 15.96
CA THR A 105 6.80 -9.74 16.45
C THR A 105 7.74 -10.44 17.43
N THR A 106 8.84 -10.99 16.93
CA THR A 106 9.98 -11.36 17.78
C THR A 106 10.51 -10.06 18.39
N GLN A 107 10.13 -9.82 19.64
CA GLN A 107 10.73 -8.80 20.48
C GLN A 107 12.22 -9.10 20.60
N GLN A 108 13.04 -8.13 20.20
CA GLN A 108 14.45 -8.04 20.59
C GLN A 108 14.52 -8.10 22.12
N GLN A 109 15.05 -9.18 22.68
CA GLN A 109 15.64 -9.15 24.02
C GLN A 109 17.15 -8.92 23.85
N HIS A 110 17.52 -7.64 23.83
CA HIS A 110 18.79 -7.22 24.39
C HIS A 110 18.79 -7.58 25.87
N LYS A 111 19.62 -8.54 26.28
CA LYS A 111 20.22 -8.54 27.62
C LYS A 111 21.59 -9.21 27.55
N GLN A 112 22.58 -8.39 27.19
CA GLN A 112 23.97 -8.64 27.57
C GLN A 112 24.08 -8.37 29.07
N THR A 113 24.40 -9.42 29.83
CA THR A 113 25.18 -9.39 31.07
C THR A 113 25.78 -10.76 31.24
#